data_AF-A0AAW2ZGM1-F1
#
_entry.id   AF-A0AAW2ZGM1-F1
#
_cell.length_a   1.000
_cell.length_b   1.000
_cell.length_c   1.000
_cell.angle_alpha   90.00
_cell.angle_beta   90.00
_cell.angle_gamma   90.00
#
_symmetry.space_group_name_H-M   'P 1'
#
loop_
_entity.id
_entity.type
_entity.pdbx_description
1 polymer ?
#
loop_
_entity_poly.entity_id
_entity_poly.type
_entity_poly.pdbx_seq_one_letter_code
_entity_poly.pdbx_strand_id
1 'polypeptide(L)'
;MLNAPTTIPTWKSPHINSSSNNPSIRPALVTEDDDNEDANEAEKPGILIVKLRKNQEVKLRATALKGIGKLHAKWSPVATVVYQIVPEIKINQAKLNEMDEKQKKEWVDKCPTRVFEYDKSTGRVNVANLNNCTYTMECVERAEEMGFPGLVSVREKETIRDKHEFIFTVETTGALRPEEIVMMAFNVILKKLERVQSEIEKLYTTNVPQ
;
A
#
# COMPACT_ATOMS: atom_id res chain seq x y z
N MET A 1 -51.15 22.69 13.91
CA MET A 1 -50.16 21.65 14.26
C MET A 1 -48.88 22.00 13.52
N LEU A 2 -47.88 22.49 14.23
CA LEU A 2 -46.68 23.10 13.65
C LEU A 2 -45.60 22.04 13.40
N ASN A 3 -45.10 21.99 12.16
CA ASN A 3 -43.91 21.26 11.75
C ASN A 3 -42.68 21.79 12.47
N ALA A 4 -41.88 20.92 13.08
CA ALA A 4 -40.53 21.23 13.51
C ALA A 4 -39.55 20.39 12.66
N PRO A 5 -38.58 21.03 11.97
CA PRO A 5 -37.58 20.31 11.20
C PRO A 5 -36.56 19.66 12.14
N THR A 6 -36.30 18.37 11.93
CA THR A 6 -35.22 17.60 12.55
C THR A 6 -33.87 18.05 11.97
N THR A 7 -33.32 19.15 12.46
CA THR A 7 -31.91 19.48 12.24
C THR A 7 -31.07 18.73 13.27
N ILE A 8 -30.32 17.73 12.81
CA ILE A 8 -29.25 17.10 13.58
C ILE A 8 -28.25 18.21 13.97
N PRO A 9 -27.93 18.41 15.26
CA PRO A 9 -26.99 19.44 15.65
C PRO A 9 -25.59 19.05 15.15
N THR A 10 -25.03 19.87 14.27
CA THR A 10 -23.64 19.77 13.84
C THR A 10 -22.74 20.07 15.03
N TRP A 11 -22.16 19.04 15.63
CA TRP A 11 -21.24 19.16 16.77
C TRP A 11 -19.87 19.63 16.27
N LYS A 12 -19.67 20.94 16.16
CA LYS A 12 -18.32 21.50 16.06
C LYS A 12 -17.68 21.33 17.44
N SER A 13 -16.70 20.42 17.60
CA SER A 13 -16.01 20.19 18.88
C SER A 13 -15.08 21.37 19.22
N PRO A 14 -15.41 22.26 20.19
CA PRO A 14 -14.63 23.46 20.48
C PRO A 14 -13.62 23.28 21.63
N HIS A 15 -13.30 22.05 22.05
CA HIS A 15 -12.76 21.80 23.40
C HIS A 15 -11.46 21.00 23.52
N ILE A 16 -10.72 20.78 22.43
CA ILE A 16 -9.37 20.19 22.54
C ILE A 16 -8.33 21.30 22.44
N ASN A 17 -7.88 21.80 23.59
CA ASN A 17 -6.70 22.66 23.67
C ASN A 17 -5.45 21.75 23.77
N SER A 18 -4.81 21.47 22.65
CA SER A 18 -3.52 20.76 22.63
C SER A 18 -2.37 21.77 22.50
N SER A 19 -1.40 21.71 23.42
CA SER A 19 -0.15 22.47 23.34
C SER A 19 1.04 21.52 23.37
N SER A 20 1.99 21.69 22.44
CA SER A 20 3.26 20.99 22.43
C SER A 20 4.38 21.92 22.88
N ASN A 21 5.39 21.39 23.57
CA ASN A 21 6.63 22.11 23.87
C ASN A 21 7.61 22.14 22.68
N ASN A 22 7.28 21.46 21.59
CA ASN A 22 8.02 21.47 20.33
C ASN A 22 7.11 21.99 19.21
N PRO A 23 7.44 23.13 18.56
CA PRO A 23 6.60 23.75 17.54
C PRO A 23 6.48 22.93 16.24
N SER A 24 7.39 21.98 16.01
CA SER A 24 7.33 21.04 14.88
C SER A 24 6.38 19.87 15.12
N ILE A 25 5.90 19.67 16.36
CA ILE A 25 4.93 18.62 16.68
C ILE A 25 3.53 19.21 16.60
N ARG A 26 2.78 18.76 15.60
CA ARG A 26 1.37 19.06 15.44
C ARG A 26 0.56 17.78 15.65
N PRO A 27 -0.68 17.85 16.17
CA PRO A 27 -1.57 16.71 16.14
C PRO A 27 -1.72 16.21 14.69
N ALA A 28 -1.85 14.90 14.51
CA ALA A 28 -2.18 14.31 13.21
C ALA A 28 -3.64 14.65 12.85
N LEU A 29 -3.86 15.92 12.47
CA LEU A 29 -4.99 16.36 11.68
C LEU A 29 -4.58 16.14 10.22
N VAL A 30 -5.54 15.70 9.41
CA VAL A 30 -5.35 15.15 8.07
C VAL A 30 -4.29 15.91 7.25
N THR A 31 -3.47 15.13 6.56
CA THR A 31 -2.34 15.53 5.70
C THR A 31 -2.70 16.72 4.80
N GLU A 32 -1.77 17.67 4.72
CA GLU A 32 -1.80 18.88 3.86
C GLU A 32 -1.70 18.53 2.36
N ASP A 33 -1.68 17.25 1.98
CA ASP A 33 -1.44 16.78 0.60
C ASP A 33 -2.75 16.47 -0.20
N ASP A 34 -3.87 17.10 0.11
CA ASP A 34 -4.99 17.19 -0.84
C ASP A 34 -4.90 18.55 -1.53
N ASP A 35 -4.42 18.58 -2.78
CA ASP A 35 -4.42 19.75 -3.70
C ASP A 35 -5.83 20.31 -4.02
N ASN A 36 -6.83 20.06 -3.17
CA ASN A 36 -8.13 20.71 -3.23
C ASN A 36 -8.08 22.00 -2.41
N GLU A 37 -7.69 23.10 -3.06
CA GLU A 37 -7.77 24.47 -2.52
C GLU A 37 -9.21 24.87 -2.10
N ASP A 38 -10.23 24.07 -2.45
CA ASP A 38 -11.64 24.33 -2.17
C ASP A 38 -12.25 23.52 -1.00
N ALA A 39 -11.48 22.65 -0.34
CA ALA A 39 -11.96 21.95 0.86
C ALA A 39 -11.66 22.77 2.12
N ASN A 40 -12.68 23.50 2.60
CA ASN A 40 -12.63 24.31 3.82
C ASN A 40 -11.95 23.53 4.97
N GLU A 41 -10.76 23.98 5.38
CA GLU A 41 -9.85 23.36 6.37
C GLU A 41 -10.56 23.02 7.71
N ALA A 42 -11.69 23.68 7.97
CA ALA A 42 -12.56 23.50 9.12
C ALA A 42 -13.37 22.19 9.16
N GLU A 43 -13.36 21.35 8.12
CA GLU A 43 -14.27 20.19 8.01
C GLU A 43 -13.62 18.80 8.08
N LYS A 44 -12.30 18.66 8.20
CA LYS A 44 -11.67 17.33 8.33
C LYS A 44 -11.61 16.90 9.82
N PRO A 45 -12.47 15.97 10.30
CA PRO A 45 -12.44 15.54 11.69
C PRO A 45 -11.16 14.74 11.97
N GLY A 46 -10.35 15.21 12.91
CA GLY A 46 -9.19 14.45 13.42
C GLY A 46 -9.59 13.14 14.11
N ILE A 47 -8.59 12.40 14.61
CA ILE A 47 -8.82 11.11 15.29
C ILE A 47 -9.60 11.32 16.60
N LEU A 48 -10.75 10.64 16.74
CA LEU A 48 -11.53 10.65 17.97
C LEU A 48 -10.79 9.91 19.09
N ILE A 49 -10.41 10.63 20.14
CA ILE A 49 -9.71 10.06 21.31
C ILE A 49 -10.69 9.60 22.39
N VAL A 50 -11.68 10.44 22.75
CA VAL A 50 -12.65 10.15 23.83
C VAL A 50 -14.00 10.83 23.55
N LYS A 51 -15.10 10.22 23.98
CA LYS A 51 -16.44 10.83 24.03
C LYS A 51 -16.83 11.12 25.47
N LEU A 52 -17.16 12.38 25.77
CA LEU A 52 -17.52 12.83 27.11
C LEU A 52 -19.01 13.20 27.20
N ARG A 53 -19.61 12.97 28.37
CA ARG A 53 -20.94 13.48 28.74
C ARG A 53 -20.82 14.82 29.43
N LYS A 54 -21.97 15.47 29.67
CA LYS A 54 -22.04 16.75 30.38
C LYS A 54 -21.31 16.63 31.74
N ASN A 55 -20.45 17.60 32.03
CA ASN A 55 -19.63 17.68 33.25
C ASN A 55 -18.51 16.61 33.39
N GLN A 56 -18.04 16.00 32.29
CA GLN A 56 -16.82 15.18 32.30
C GLN A 56 -15.64 15.96 31.70
N GLU A 57 -14.44 15.77 32.27
CA GLU A 57 -13.19 16.40 31.83
C GLU A 57 -12.06 15.35 31.77
N VAL A 58 -11.15 15.50 30.81
CA VAL A 58 -9.91 14.71 30.72
C VAL A 58 -8.72 15.66 30.62
N LYS A 59 -7.79 15.55 31.57
CA LYS A 59 -6.51 16.24 31.56
C LYS A 59 -5.38 15.23 31.45
N LEU A 60 -4.62 15.28 30.35
CA LEU A 60 -3.54 14.33 30.06
C LEU A 60 -2.22 15.05 29.79
N ARG A 61 -1.11 14.44 30.20
CA ARG A 61 0.24 14.81 29.81
C ARG A 61 0.93 13.57 29.26
N ALA A 62 1.39 13.64 28.02
CA ALA A 62 2.09 12.55 27.36
C ALA A 62 3.49 12.98 26.94
N THR A 63 4.43 12.03 26.91
CA THR A 63 5.80 12.24 26.43
C THR A 63 6.03 11.37 25.20
N ALA A 64 6.39 11.99 24.08
CA ALA A 64 6.78 11.26 22.88
C ALA A 64 8.23 10.76 22.99
N LEU A 65 8.45 9.48 22.71
CA LEU A 65 9.77 8.84 22.72
C LEU A 65 10.04 8.18 21.36
N LYS A 66 11.28 8.28 20.88
CA LYS A 66 11.74 7.56 19.70
C LYS A 66 11.88 6.07 20.03
N GLY A 67 11.28 5.22 19.20
CA GLY A 67 11.38 3.77 19.31
C GLY A 67 11.48 3.09 17.95
N ILE A 68 11.40 1.76 17.95
CA ILE A 68 11.44 0.94 16.74
C ILE A 68 10.20 0.05 16.66
N GLY A 69 9.69 -0.22 15.45
CA GLY A 69 8.52 -1.06 15.24
C GLY A 69 8.63 -2.47 15.84
N LYS A 70 9.85 -3.04 15.93
CA LYS A 70 10.11 -4.33 16.58
C LYS A 70 9.71 -4.34 18.07
N LEU A 71 9.81 -3.21 18.76
CA LEU A 71 9.44 -3.11 20.17
C LEU A 71 7.94 -2.89 20.35
N HIS A 72 7.29 -2.11 19.47
CA HIS A 72 5.86 -1.86 19.54
C HIS A 72 5.31 -1.33 18.21
N ALA A 73 4.12 -1.79 17.81
CA ALA A 73 3.48 -1.44 16.53
C ALA A 73 3.25 0.08 16.34
N LYS A 74 2.93 0.82 17.41
CA LYS A 74 2.82 2.30 17.40
C LYS A 74 4.05 3.06 16.87
N TRP A 75 5.22 2.40 16.82
CA TRP A 75 6.45 2.98 16.26
C TRP A 75 6.71 2.53 14.82
N SER A 76 5.78 1.83 14.19
CA SER A 76 5.82 1.58 12.74
C SER A 76 5.51 2.89 12.00
N PRO A 77 6.40 3.37 11.12
CA PRO A 77 6.11 4.54 10.27
C PRO A 77 5.26 4.17 9.04
N VAL A 78 4.98 2.87 8.85
CA VAL A 78 4.20 2.34 7.72
C VAL A 78 2.87 1.78 8.21
N ALA A 79 1.83 2.01 7.42
CA ALA A 79 0.54 1.36 7.54
C ALA A 79 0.61 -0.06 6.97
N THR A 80 1.14 -0.21 5.75
CA THR A 80 1.43 -1.51 5.15
C THR A 80 2.64 -1.43 4.20
N VAL A 81 3.37 -2.53 4.10
CA VAL A 81 4.39 -2.74 3.08
C VAL A 81 4.21 -4.15 2.55
N VAL A 82 3.94 -4.24 1.26
CA VAL A 82 3.77 -5.52 0.56
C VAL A 82 4.61 -5.53 -0.70
N TYR A 83 4.96 -6.72 -1.16
CA TYR A 83 5.59 -6.90 -2.44
C TYR A 83 4.90 -8.01 -3.21
N GLN A 84 5.01 -7.95 -4.53
CA GLN A 84 4.61 -9.00 -5.45
C GLN A 84 5.68 -9.19 -6.52
N ILE A 85 5.82 -10.41 -7.04
CA ILE A 85 6.70 -10.68 -8.18
C ILE A 85 5.99 -10.20 -9.44
N VAL A 86 6.72 -9.54 -10.35
CA VAL A 86 6.17 -9.11 -11.64
C VAL A 86 5.65 -10.33 -12.40
N PRO A 87 4.39 -10.33 -12.87
CA PRO A 87 3.87 -11.46 -13.64
C PRO A 87 4.40 -11.47 -15.07
N GLU A 88 4.56 -12.66 -15.62
CA GLU A 88 4.70 -12.92 -17.05
C GLU A 88 3.39 -13.51 -17.56
N ILE A 89 2.66 -12.75 -18.37
CA ILE A 89 1.40 -13.17 -18.97
C ILE A 89 1.61 -13.40 -20.46
N LYS A 90 1.39 -14.63 -20.91
CA LYS A 90 1.48 -15.02 -22.32
C LYS A 90 0.10 -15.46 -22.80
N ILE A 91 -0.39 -14.81 -23.85
CA ILE A 91 -1.66 -15.16 -24.51
C ILE A 91 -1.33 -15.92 -25.79
N ASN A 92 -1.92 -17.11 -25.95
CA ASN A 92 -1.84 -17.89 -27.17
C ASN A 92 -2.76 -17.28 -28.22
N GLN A 93 -2.14 -16.54 -29.15
CA GLN A 93 -2.89 -15.82 -30.18
C GLN A 93 -3.67 -16.73 -31.13
N ALA A 94 -3.20 -17.96 -31.38
CA ALA A 94 -3.90 -18.90 -32.25
C ALA A 94 -5.26 -19.28 -31.64
N LYS A 95 -5.27 -19.66 -30.36
CA LYS A 95 -6.51 -19.98 -29.62
C LYS A 95 -7.41 -18.76 -29.42
N LEU A 96 -6.81 -17.59 -29.20
CA LEU A 96 -7.59 -16.35 -29.10
C LEU A 96 -8.34 -16.05 -30.40
N ASN A 97 -7.79 -16.41 -31.56
CA ASN A 97 -8.45 -16.19 -32.85
C ASN A 97 -9.61 -17.17 -33.11
N GLU A 98 -9.66 -18.31 -32.40
CA GLU A 98 -10.79 -19.26 -32.45
C GLU A 98 -12.01 -18.76 -31.66
N MET A 99 -11.83 -17.77 -30.77
CA MET A 99 -12.91 -17.19 -29.98
C MET A 99 -13.68 -16.10 -30.74
N ASP A 100 -14.99 -16.10 -30.56
CA ASP A 100 -15.87 -15.03 -31.03
C ASP A 100 -15.64 -13.73 -30.24
N GLU A 101 -16.02 -12.59 -30.80
CA GLU A 101 -15.92 -11.28 -30.14
C GLU A 101 -16.62 -11.25 -28.77
N LYS A 102 -17.79 -11.89 -28.66
CA LYS A 102 -18.53 -11.97 -27.40
C LYS A 102 -17.74 -12.74 -26.33
N GLN A 103 -17.13 -13.85 -26.72
CA GLN A 103 -16.32 -14.68 -25.82
C GLN A 103 -15.06 -13.93 -25.37
N LYS A 104 -14.39 -13.22 -26.28
CA LYS A 104 -13.22 -12.39 -25.93
C LYS A 104 -13.55 -11.33 -24.88
N LYS A 105 -14.66 -10.60 -25.07
CA LYS A 105 -15.13 -9.59 -24.10
C LYS A 105 -15.47 -10.23 -22.77
N GLU A 106 -16.23 -11.32 -22.79
CA GLU A 106 -16.60 -12.03 -21.57
C GLU A 106 -15.37 -12.54 -20.79
N TRP A 107 -14.36 -13.05 -21.48
CA TRP A 107 -13.11 -13.48 -20.85
C TRP A 107 -12.33 -12.31 -20.21
N VAL A 108 -12.23 -11.18 -20.93
CA VAL A 108 -11.58 -9.95 -20.43
C VAL A 108 -12.31 -9.38 -19.21
N ASP A 109 -13.65 -9.28 -19.28
CA ASP A 109 -14.50 -8.68 -18.25
C ASP A 109 -14.49 -9.49 -16.94
N LYS A 110 -14.10 -10.76 -16.99
CA LYS A 110 -13.99 -11.61 -15.80
C LYS A 110 -12.77 -11.30 -14.95
N CYS A 111 -11.75 -10.64 -15.49
CA CYS A 111 -10.60 -10.22 -14.69
C CYS A 111 -10.97 -8.98 -13.84
N PRO A 112 -11.14 -9.12 -12.51
CA PRO A 112 -11.66 -8.04 -11.67
C PRO A 112 -10.73 -6.82 -11.63
N THR A 113 -9.42 -7.04 -11.81
CA THR A 113 -8.39 -6.00 -11.74
C THR A 113 -8.03 -5.41 -13.10
N ARG A 114 -8.77 -5.76 -14.16
CA ARG A 114 -8.63 -5.21 -15.52
C ARG A 114 -7.20 -5.30 -16.06
N VAL A 115 -6.60 -6.48 -15.92
CA VAL A 115 -5.28 -6.80 -16.48
C VAL A 115 -5.33 -6.83 -18.01
N PHE A 116 -6.44 -7.28 -18.57
CA PHE A 116 -6.65 -7.43 -20.01
C PHE A 116 -7.54 -6.32 -20.56
N GLU A 117 -7.34 -5.99 -21.84
CA GLU A 117 -8.17 -5.04 -22.59
C GLU A 117 -8.48 -5.60 -23.97
N TYR A 118 -9.76 -5.52 -24.38
CA TYR A 118 -10.21 -5.89 -25.71
C TYR A 118 -10.19 -4.68 -26.65
N ASP A 119 -9.36 -4.76 -27.68
CA ASP A 119 -9.29 -3.76 -28.75
C ASP A 119 -10.31 -4.08 -29.84
N LYS A 120 -11.35 -3.25 -29.93
CA LYS A 120 -12.42 -3.36 -30.92
C LYS A 120 -11.94 -3.15 -32.36
N SER A 121 -10.87 -2.38 -32.57
CA SER A 121 -10.38 -2.04 -33.91
C SER A 121 -9.61 -3.21 -34.54
N THR A 122 -8.82 -3.92 -33.73
CA THR A 122 -8.03 -5.06 -34.18
C THR A 122 -8.68 -6.41 -33.89
N GLY A 123 -9.71 -6.43 -33.04
CA GLY A 123 -10.37 -7.65 -32.57
C GLY A 123 -9.49 -8.51 -31.66
N ARG A 124 -8.43 -7.92 -31.07
CA ARG A 124 -7.43 -8.60 -30.23
C ARG A 124 -7.62 -8.26 -28.75
N VAL A 125 -7.04 -9.11 -27.89
CA VAL A 125 -6.93 -8.84 -26.46
C VAL A 125 -5.46 -8.58 -26.12
N ASN A 126 -5.20 -7.49 -25.40
CA ASN A 126 -3.88 -7.09 -24.96
C ASN A 126 -3.81 -7.10 -23.42
N VAL A 127 -2.60 -7.19 -22.87
CA VAL A 127 -2.36 -6.98 -21.44
C VAL A 127 -2.16 -5.48 -21.20
N ALA A 128 -3.16 -4.81 -20.62
CA ALA A 128 -3.14 -3.37 -20.38
C ALA A 128 -2.39 -3.01 -19.09
N ASN A 129 -2.66 -3.73 -18.00
CA ASN A 129 -2.11 -3.44 -16.67
C ASN A 129 -1.49 -4.68 -16.05
N LEU A 130 -0.24 -4.96 -16.40
CA LEU A 130 0.48 -6.13 -15.89
C LEU A 130 0.58 -6.13 -14.36
N ASN A 131 0.83 -4.96 -13.76
CA ASN A 131 1.02 -4.80 -12.31
C ASN A 131 -0.25 -5.04 -11.48
N ASN A 132 -1.43 -5.06 -12.12
CA ASN A 132 -2.71 -5.29 -11.45
C ASN A 132 -3.05 -6.78 -11.30
N CYS A 133 -2.25 -7.67 -11.88
CA CYS A 133 -2.50 -9.10 -11.76
C CYS A 133 -2.21 -9.56 -10.33
N THR A 134 -3.22 -10.12 -9.67
CA THR A 134 -3.18 -10.60 -8.29
C THR A 134 -2.93 -12.10 -8.18
N TYR A 135 -2.54 -12.76 -9.28
CA TYR A 135 -2.33 -14.21 -9.36
C TYR A 135 -3.52 -15.06 -8.89
N THR A 136 -4.76 -14.57 -9.07
CA THR A 136 -5.98 -15.35 -8.75
C THR A 136 -6.17 -16.54 -9.67
N MET A 137 -5.47 -16.58 -10.81
CA MET A 137 -5.58 -17.62 -11.85
C MET A 137 -6.97 -17.74 -12.52
N GLU A 138 -7.93 -16.89 -12.16
CA GLU A 138 -9.29 -16.87 -12.72
C GLU A 138 -9.31 -16.73 -14.26
N CYS A 139 -8.37 -15.98 -14.84
CA CYS A 139 -8.26 -15.86 -16.30
C CYS A 139 -7.88 -17.18 -16.99
N VAL A 140 -7.13 -18.04 -16.31
CA VAL A 140 -6.74 -19.37 -16.80
C VAL A 140 -7.93 -20.33 -16.67
N GLU A 141 -8.53 -20.38 -15.49
CA GLU A 141 -9.71 -21.23 -15.20
C GLU A 141 -10.87 -20.88 -16.13
N ARG A 142 -11.15 -19.59 -16.32
CA ARG A 142 -12.21 -19.14 -17.23
C ARG A 142 -11.94 -19.58 -18.67
N ALA A 143 -10.68 -19.52 -19.12
CA ALA A 143 -10.35 -19.98 -20.47
C ALA A 143 -10.61 -21.48 -20.63
N GLU A 144 -10.31 -22.28 -19.61
CA GLU A 144 -10.61 -23.72 -19.59
C GLU A 144 -12.11 -24.00 -19.60
N GLU A 145 -12.90 -23.31 -18.78
CA GLU A 145 -14.36 -23.42 -18.76
C GLU A 145 -15.02 -23.05 -20.10
N MET A 146 -14.44 -22.09 -20.81
CA MET A 146 -14.90 -21.68 -22.15
C MET A 146 -14.50 -22.68 -23.25
N GLY A 147 -13.73 -23.72 -22.92
CA GLY A 147 -13.25 -24.71 -23.87
C GLY A 147 -11.93 -24.34 -24.56
N PHE A 148 -11.19 -23.36 -24.04
CA PHE A 148 -9.91 -22.89 -24.59
C PHE A 148 -8.76 -23.09 -23.58
N PRO A 149 -8.46 -24.35 -23.16
CA PRO A 149 -7.38 -24.60 -22.21
C PRO A 149 -6.04 -24.11 -22.77
N GLY A 150 -5.21 -23.48 -21.95
CA GLY A 150 -3.92 -22.93 -22.39
C GLY A 150 -4.02 -21.73 -23.35
N LEU A 151 -5.16 -21.02 -23.36
CA LEU A 151 -5.30 -19.71 -23.99
C LEU A 151 -4.37 -18.68 -23.36
N VAL A 152 -4.21 -18.72 -22.05
CA VAL A 152 -3.36 -17.82 -21.28
C VAL A 152 -2.48 -18.63 -20.34
N SER A 153 -1.23 -18.19 -20.16
CA SER A 153 -0.40 -18.64 -19.05
C SER A 153 0.05 -17.44 -18.24
N VAL A 154 -0.12 -17.53 -16.93
CA VAL A 154 0.37 -16.56 -15.95
C VAL A 154 1.47 -17.25 -15.14
N ARG A 155 2.65 -16.65 -15.11
CA ARG A 155 3.81 -17.15 -14.37
C ARG A 155 4.51 -15.99 -13.67
N GLU A 156 5.39 -16.31 -12.74
CA GLU A 156 6.33 -15.33 -12.22
C GLU A 156 7.36 -14.99 -13.30
N LYS A 157 7.66 -13.70 -13.49
CA LYS A 157 8.67 -13.27 -14.44
C LYS A 157 10.05 -13.64 -13.90
N GLU A 158 10.66 -14.62 -14.54
CA GLU A 158 12.06 -14.96 -14.35
C GLU A 158 12.93 -14.08 -15.25
N THR A 159 13.98 -13.50 -14.67
CA THR A 159 15.00 -12.73 -15.39
C THR A 159 16.27 -13.55 -15.58
N ILE A 160 17.28 -12.96 -16.21
CA ILE A 160 18.59 -13.59 -16.44
C ILE A 160 19.19 -14.08 -15.12
N ARG A 161 19.56 -15.37 -15.05
CA ARG A 161 20.15 -16.07 -13.88
C ARG A 161 19.18 -16.30 -12.71
N ASP A 162 17.96 -16.76 -12.99
CA ASP A 162 16.99 -17.22 -11.97
C ASP A 162 16.65 -16.14 -10.92
N LYS A 163 16.56 -14.87 -11.36
CA LYS A 163 16.21 -13.73 -10.50
C LYS A 163 14.80 -13.24 -10.80
N HIS A 164 14.11 -12.75 -9.77
CA HIS A 164 12.77 -12.18 -9.90
C HIS A 164 12.80 -10.64 -9.88
N GLU A 165 11.88 -10.03 -10.60
CA GLU A 165 11.54 -8.61 -10.46
C GLU A 165 10.42 -8.45 -9.44
N PHE A 166 10.52 -7.45 -8.56
CA PHE A 166 9.55 -7.21 -7.48
C PHE A 166 8.92 -5.82 -7.63
N ILE A 167 7.61 -5.76 -7.39
CA ILE A 167 6.84 -4.52 -7.23
C ILE A 167 6.55 -4.37 -5.75
N PHE A 168 7.03 -3.28 -5.14
CA PHE A 168 6.75 -2.94 -3.76
C PHE A 168 5.67 -1.86 -3.68
N THR A 169 4.72 -2.06 -2.77
CA THR A 169 3.74 -1.04 -2.37
C THR A 169 4.03 -0.66 -0.92
N VAL A 170 4.29 0.63 -0.69
CA VAL A 170 4.64 1.18 0.62
C VAL A 170 3.62 2.25 0.98
N GLU A 171 2.78 1.97 1.97
CA GLU A 171 1.83 2.94 2.51
C GLU A 171 2.33 3.44 3.87
N THR A 172 2.43 4.75 4.03
CA THR A 172 2.92 5.37 5.26
C THR A 172 1.77 5.72 6.20
N THR A 173 2.08 5.96 7.47
CA THR A 173 1.11 6.53 8.42
C THR A 173 1.03 8.05 8.34
N GLY A 174 1.74 8.68 7.39
CA GLY A 174 1.94 10.12 7.31
C GLY A 174 3.08 10.66 8.19
N ALA A 175 3.72 9.82 9.01
CA ALA A 175 4.82 10.26 9.88
C ALA A 175 6.12 10.60 9.10
N LEU A 176 6.34 9.95 7.96
CA LEU A 176 7.47 10.13 7.05
C LEU A 176 7.00 9.85 5.62
N ARG A 177 7.68 10.41 4.61
CA ARG A 177 7.39 10.10 3.21
C ARG A 177 7.85 8.67 2.85
N PRO A 178 7.18 8.00 1.90
CA PRO A 178 7.50 6.61 1.54
C PRO A 178 8.96 6.41 1.12
N GLU A 179 9.51 7.32 0.31
CA GLU A 179 10.88 7.25 -0.21
C GLU A 179 11.90 7.33 0.92
N GLU A 180 11.63 8.19 1.91
CA GLU A 180 12.48 8.35 3.09
C GLU A 180 12.51 7.07 3.92
N ILE A 181 11.35 6.42 4.09
CA ILE A 181 11.26 5.13 4.81
C ILE A 181 12.09 4.06 4.11
N VAL A 182 11.97 3.93 2.78
CA VAL A 182 12.72 2.94 2.00
C VAL A 182 14.22 3.20 2.08
N MET A 183 14.67 4.45 1.92
CA MET A 183 16.08 4.81 2.04
C MET A 183 16.62 4.57 3.46
N MET A 184 15.83 4.89 4.49
CA MET A 184 16.20 4.58 5.88
C MET A 184 16.31 3.07 6.11
N ALA A 185 15.43 2.26 5.52
CA ALA A 185 15.48 0.80 5.63
C ALA A 185 16.79 0.24 5.04
N PHE A 186 17.19 0.68 3.84
CA PHE A 186 18.48 0.30 3.25
C PHE A 186 19.66 0.71 4.12
N ASN A 187 19.65 1.93 4.66
CA ASN A 187 20.70 2.39 5.58
C ASN A 187 20.77 1.54 6.86
N VAL A 188 19.64 1.07 7.39
CA VAL A 188 19.61 0.17 8.55
C VAL A 188 20.20 -1.20 8.20
N ILE A 189 19.92 -1.74 7.01
CA ILE A 189 20.52 -3.00 6.54
C ILE A 189 22.03 -2.84 6.39
N LEU A 190 22.48 -1.77 5.72
CA LEU A 190 23.90 -1.49 5.53
C LEU A 190 24.66 -1.42 6.85
N LYS A 191 24.15 -0.64 7.81
CA LYS A 191 24.75 -0.52 9.16
C LYS A 191 24.82 -1.85 9.91
N LYS A 192 23.84 -2.74 9.71
CA LYS A 192 23.88 -4.09 10.31
C LYS A 192 24.98 -4.94 9.69
N LEU A 193 25.15 -4.87 8.36
CA LEU A 193 26.21 -5.59 7.65
C LEU A 193 27.60 -5.07 8.04
N GLU A 194 27.79 -3.75 8.07
CA GLU A 194 29.02 -3.10 8.53
C GLU A 194 29.38 -3.53 9.95
N ARG A 195 28.39 -3.58 10.85
CA ARG A 195 28.61 -4.06 12.22
C ARG A 195 29.10 -5.51 12.21
N VAL A 196 28.43 -6.41 11.49
CA VAL A 196 28.84 -7.82 11.42
C VAL A 196 30.26 -7.95 10.88
N GLN A 197 30.59 -7.24 9.80
CA GLN A 197 31.94 -7.20 9.25
C GLN A 197 32.97 -6.75 10.30
N SER A 198 32.72 -5.64 10.99
CA SER A 198 33.66 -5.11 11.99
C SER A 198 33.90 -6.07 13.16
N GLU A 199 32.88 -6.83 13.59
CA GLU A 199 33.04 -7.80 14.66
C GLU A 199 33.80 -9.05 14.18
N ILE A 200 33.61 -9.46 12.92
CA ILE A 200 34.39 -10.54 12.30
C ILE A 200 35.88 -10.16 12.22
N GLU A 201 36.20 -8.95 11.77
CA GLU A 201 37.58 -8.45 11.67
C GLU A 201 38.30 -8.43 13.03
N LYS A 202 37.59 -8.04 14.10
CA LYS A 202 38.11 -8.09 15.47
C LYS A 202 38.49 -9.51 15.88
N LEU A 203 37.63 -10.49 15.61
CA LEU A 203 37.88 -11.89 15.95
C LEU A 203 39.12 -12.45 15.25
N TYR A 204 39.31 -12.13 13.96
CA TYR A 204 40.51 -12.53 13.23
C TYR A 204 41.76 -11.88 13.80
N THR A 205 41.70 -10.61 14.22
CA THR A 205 42.85 -9.90 14.81
C THR A 205 43.24 -10.46 16.18
N THR A 206 42.28 -10.93 17.00
CA THR A 206 42.55 -11.52 18.32
C THR A 206 43.03 -12.98 18.28
N ASN A 207 42.82 -13.69 17.17
CA ASN A 207 43.11 -15.13 17.07
C ASN A 207 44.36 -15.47 16.23
N VAL A 208 45.19 -14.49 15.86
CA VAL A 208 46.52 -14.76 15.30
C VAL A 208 47.48 -15.03 16.47
N PRO A 209 48.01 -16.26 16.64
CA PRO A 209 49.08 -16.51 17.59
C PRO A 209 50.32 -15.70 17.15
N GLN A 210 50.96 -15.01 18.09
CA GLN A 210 52.30 -14.44 17.85
C GLN A 210 53.33 -15.55 17.62
#